data_AF-A0A9K3Q279-F1
#
_entry.id   AF-A0A9K3Q279-F1
#
_cell.length_a   1.000
_cell.length_b   1.000
_cell.length_c   1.000
_cell.angle_alpha   90.00
_cell.angle_beta   90.00
_cell.angle_gamma   90.00
#
_symmetry.space_group_name_H-M   'P 1'
#
loop_
_entity.id
_entity.type
_entity.pdbx_description
1 polymer ?
#
loop_
_entity_poly.entity_id
_entity_poly.type
_entity_poly.pdbx_seq_one_letter_code
_entity_poly.pdbx_strand_id
1 'polypeptide(L)'
;MFLGLEEEEDECVKPNVKKRRGAKGVVYYRGEQGQPVVVPPTRSVWYGMYVEHPQLDSPRFHKRFRRRFRMPYQAYKDHLEELKESPHFERWKEGKTDCVGRPAAPLALLLLTALRYLGRGWTFDDLSEATAISEEVIRVFFHRYIEFGSTTLFQKYVLAPTTLEHANQQGNEYTMAGLAGAVESMDATHVLCHKVKHKLRQSHLGFKLNGTAKTYNLVCNHRRRILSTTTGHPARWNDKTIVKFDSFVMGLHNGDNLADVPFELYEYNERQEVTKREYRGAWLLTDNGYHKWSTTVPPYKSTSSRREIRFSEWLESMRKDVECTFGILKGRWRILKTGITIQSIADADKIWKTCCALHNMLLEVDGLDEKWQDGVPSHWEGDGGNHDATDVRFAISRINNPGTARIYDSSAMGPGNDRDTDVPPVDSIQMLPHRQPAINSLRALTLEEFRNRLVVHFDIAFKKREVVWPIRNRRQQRLDNNH
;
A
#
# COMPACT_ATOMS: atom_id res chain seq x y z
N MET A 1 -44.61 -33.76 -68.81
CA MET A 1 -43.80 -34.11 -67.63
C MET A 1 -43.73 -32.83 -66.81
N PHE A 2 -44.44 -32.82 -65.69
CA PHE A 2 -44.52 -31.70 -64.74
C PHE A 2 -43.18 -31.48 -64.01
N LEU A 3 -43.09 -30.33 -63.34
CA LEU A 3 -42.23 -29.90 -62.21
C LEU A 3 -41.53 -28.58 -62.59
N GLY A 4 -41.94 -27.39 -62.16
CA GLY A 4 -42.48 -27.00 -60.86
C GLY A 4 -41.41 -26.13 -60.18
N LEU A 5 -41.39 -24.83 -60.50
CA LEU A 5 -40.58 -23.84 -59.80
C LEU A 5 -41.36 -23.42 -58.55
N GLU A 6 -40.96 -23.92 -57.38
CA GLU A 6 -41.41 -23.39 -56.09
C GLU A 6 -40.33 -22.42 -55.58
N GLU A 7 -40.74 -21.17 -55.37
CA GLU A 7 -40.00 -20.14 -54.65
C GLU A 7 -39.88 -20.59 -53.18
N GLU A 8 -38.66 -20.83 -52.69
CA GLU A 8 -38.43 -20.99 -51.25
C GLU A 8 -38.60 -19.62 -50.58
N GLU A 9 -39.74 -19.40 -49.94
CA GLU A 9 -39.94 -18.30 -48.99
C GLU A 9 -38.99 -18.48 -47.80
N ASP A 10 -38.03 -17.57 -47.66
CA ASP A 10 -37.19 -17.42 -46.46
C ASP A 10 -38.09 -17.19 -45.24
N GLU A 11 -38.32 -18.24 -44.45
CA GLU A 11 -38.98 -18.12 -43.14
C GLU A 11 -38.14 -17.19 -42.24
N CYS A 12 -38.62 -15.95 -42.11
CA CYS A 12 -38.09 -14.97 -41.18
C CYS A 12 -38.22 -15.51 -39.75
N VAL A 13 -37.13 -16.10 -39.24
CA VAL A 13 -36.99 -16.59 -37.87
C VAL A 13 -37.25 -15.43 -36.92
N LYS A 14 -38.48 -15.37 -36.37
CA LYS A 14 -38.87 -14.35 -35.40
C LYS A 14 -37.89 -14.41 -34.21
N PRO A 15 -37.29 -13.28 -33.81
CA PRO A 15 -36.36 -13.28 -32.69
C PRO A 15 -37.09 -13.78 -31.44
N ASN A 16 -36.50 -14.80 -30.80
CA ASN A 16 -37.01 -15.38 -29.58
C ASN A 16 -37.31 -14.25 -28.56
N VAL A 17 -38.58 -14.05 -28.23
CA VAL A 17 -39.00 -13.03 -27.25
C VAL A 17 -38.31 -13.36 -25.94
N LYS A 18 -37.29 -12.56 -25.56
CA LYS A 18 -36.60 -12.72 -24.28
C LYS A 18 -37.66 -12.65 -23.19
N LYS A 19 -37.94 -13.79 -22.52
CA LYS A 19 -38.78 -13.83 -21.32
C LYS A 19 -38.35 -12.68 -20.40
N ARG A 20 -39.27 -11.76 -20.10
CA ARG A 20 -39.06 -10.70 -19.10
C ARG A 20 -38.58 -11.39 -17.83
N ARG A 21 -37.29 -11.23 -17.50
CA ARG A 21 -36.74 -11.75 -16.25
C ARG A 21 -37.56 -11.11 -15.12
N GLY A 22 -38.15 -11.95 -14.25
CA GLY A 22 -38.86 -11.47 -13.06
C GLY A 22 -37.99 -10.51 -12.26
N ALA A 23 -38.62 -9.57 -11.55
CA ALA A 23 -37.91 -8.59 -10.76
C ALA A 23 -37.03 -9.30 -9.71
N LYS A 24 -35.72 -9.34 -9.95
CA LYS A 24 -34.75 -9.87 -8.99
C LYS A 24 -34.40 -8.78 -7.98
N GLY A 25 -35.14 -8.75 -6.88
CA GLY A 25 -34.71 -8.08 -5.65
C GLY A 25 -33.59 -8.86 -4.98
N VAL A 26 -32.72 -8.14 -4.27
CA VAL A 26 -31.62 -8.73 -3.48
C VAL A 26 -32.16 -9.27 -2.16
N VAL A 27 -32.89 -8.43 -1.43
CA VAL A 27 -33.51 -8.74 -0.15
C VAL A 27 -35.01 -8.48 -0.27
N TYR A 28 -35.80 -9.35 0.35
CA TYR A 28 -37.26 -9.25 0.39
C TYR A 28 -37.74 -9.26 1.84
N TYR A 29 -38.85 -8.58 2.08
CA TYR A 29 -39.62 -8.71 3.31
C TYR A 29 -41.09 -9.00 2.96
N ARG A 30 -41.86 -9.47 3.94
CA ARG A 30 -43.31 -9.65 3.75
C ARG A 30 -44.01 -8.32 4.00
N GLY A 31 -44.75 -7.84 3.00
CA GLY A 31 -45.65 -6.71 3.16
C GLY A 31 -46.83 -7.05 4.07
N GLU A 32 -47.65 -6.06 4.38
CA GLU A 32 -48.81 -6.18 5.28
C GLU A 32 -49.82 -7.25 4.83
N GLN A 33 -49.91 -7.53 3.53
CA GLN A 33 -50.80 -8.55 2.95
C GLN A 33 -50.06 -9.86 2.63
N GLY A 34 -48.84 -10.05 3.16
CA GLY A 34 -48.04 -11.28 3.01
C GLY A 34 -47.29 -11.42 1.67
N GLN A 35 -47.42 -10.47 0.76
CA GLN A 35 -46.73 -10.42 -0.53
C GLN A 35 -45.23 -10.10 -0.35
N PRO A 36 -44.33 -10.70 -1.16
CA PRO A 36 -42.91 -10.37 -1.12
C PRO A 36 -42.65 -8.98 -1.69
N VAL A 37 -42.06 -8.10 -0.88
CA VAL A 37 -41.67 -6.74 -1.26
C VAL A 37 -40.15 -6.64 -1.31
N VAL A 38 -39.62 -6.13 -2.41
CA VAL A 38 -38.18 -5.88 -2.57
C VAL A 38 -37.75 -4.70 -1.69
N VAL A 39 -36.70 -4.88 -0.90
CA VAL A 39 -36.09 -3.79 -0.14
C VAL A 39 -35.27 -2.93 -1.11
N PRO A 40 -35.59 -1.63 -1.30
CA PRO A 40 -34.72 -0.72 -2.05
C PRO A 40 -33.46 -0.38 -1.24
N PRO A 41 -32.34 0.01 -1.89
CA PRO A 41 -31.13 0.41 -1.20
C PRO A 41 -31.33 1.50 -0.13
N THR A 42 -32.27 2.43 -0.37
CA THR A 42 -32.62 3.51 0.56
C THR A 42 -33.35 3.05 1.82
N ARG A 43 -33.83 1.79 1.87
CA ARG A 43 -34.38 1.18 3.08
C ARG A 43 -33.43 0.16 3.72
N SER A 44 -32.20 0.07 3.21
CA SER A 44 -31.19 -0.79 3.82
C SER A 44 -30.75 -0.23 5.18
N VAL A 45 -30.33 -1.14 6.07
CA VAL A 45 -29.82 -0.76 7.40
C VAL A 45 -28.66 0.22 7.30
N TRP A 46 -27.77 0.03 6.32
CA TRP A 46 -26.64 0.93 6.11
C TRP A 46 -27.06 2.33 5.67
N TYR A 47 -28.10 2.44 4.84
CA TYR A 47 -28.61 3.74 4.41
C TYR A 47 -29.12 4.53 5.60
N GLY A 48 -30.01 3.94 6.40
CA GLY A 48 -30.52 4.59 7.61
C GLY A 48 -29.40 4.99 8.58
N MET A 49 -28.44 4.08 8.84
CA MET A 49 -27.38 4.31 9.83
C MET A 49 -26.29 5.30 9.43
N TYR A 50 -25.92 5.37 8.15
CA TYR A 50 -24.72 6.11 7.72
C TYR A 50 -25.01 7.23 6.72
N VAL A 51 -26.16 7.21 6.07
CA VAL A 51 -26.52 8.16 5.01
C VAL A 51 -27.65 9.07 5.47
N GLU A 52 -28.79 8.50 5.87
CA GLU A 52 -30.00 9.26 6.21
C GLU A 52 -29.95 9.84 7.63
N HIS A 53 -29.58 9.02 8.61
CA HIS A 53 -29.56 9.39 10.03
C HIS A 53 -28.25 9.02 10.73
N PRO A 54 -27.09 9.54 10.28
CA PRO A 54 -25.82 9.33 10.97
C PRO A 54 -25.83 9.99 12.35
N GLN A 55 -25.42 9.24 13.39
CA GLN A 55 -25.37 9.73 14.77
C GLN A 55 -24.10 10.56 15.04
N LEU A 56 -23.99 11.73 14.42
CA LEU A 56 -22.76 12.55 14.43
C LEU A 56 -22.37 13.08 15.81
N ASP A 57 -23.34 13.28 16.70
CA ASP A 57 -23.11 13.76 18.07
C ASP A 57 -22.52 12.68 18.99
N SER A 58 -22.48 11.41 18.54
CA SER A 58 -22.00 10.30 19.35
C SER A 58 -20.52 9.98 19.08
N PRO A 59 -19.62 10.10 20.07
CA PRO A 59 -18.23 9.64 19.92
C PRO A 59 -18.13 8.14 19.57
N ARG A 60 -19.10 7.34 20.05
CA ARG A 60 -19.19 5.91 19.74
C ARG A 60 -19.47 5.66 18.26
N PHE A 61 -20.27 6.52 17.61
CA PHE A 61 -20.51 6.44 16.17
C PHE A 61 -19.20 6.59 15.40
N HIS A 62 -18.42 7.65 15.67
CA HIS A 62 -17.14 7.90 15.00
C HIS A 62 -16.14 6.76 15.20
N LYS A 63 -15.99 6.26 16.43
CA LYS A 63 -15.13 5.09 16.72
C LYS A 63 -15.57 3.85 15.95
N ARG A 64 -16.88 3.56 15.90
CA ARG A 64 -17.41 2.42 15.14
C ARG A 64 -17.26 2.62 13.64
N PHE A 65 -17.52 3.81 13.11
CA PHE A 65 -17.40 4.14 11.70
C PHE A 65 -15.96 3.97 11.23
N ARG A 66 -15.00 4.58 11.94
CA ARG A 66 -13.56 4.45 11.66
C ARG A 66 -13.09 3.01 11.76
N ARG A 67 -13.55 2.24 12.75
CA ARG A 67 -13.27 0.80 12.82
C ARG A 67 -13.83 0.05 11.61
N ARG A 68 -15.02 0.42 11.14
CA ARG A 68 -15.75 -0.30 10.09
C ARG A 68 -15.27 -0.01 8.68
N PHE A 69 -14.95 1.25 8.38
CA PHE A 69 -14.62 1.76 7.04
C PHE A 69 -13.19 2.31 6.94
N ARG A 70 -12.43 2.26 8.04
CA ARG A 70 -10.99 2.60 8.12
C ARG A 70 -10.66 4.07 7.89
N MET A 71 -11.68 4.92 7.93
CA MET A 71 -11.63 6.36 7.66
C MET A 71 -12.61 7.10 8.59
N PRO A 72 -12.33 8.35 9.02
CA PRO A 72 -13.29 9.21 9.71
C PRO A 72 -14.54 9.49 8.88
N TYR A 73 -15.66 9.79 9.54
CA TYR A 73 -16.89 10.13 8.82
C TYR A 73 -16.76 11.40 7.97
N GLN A 74 -16.02 12.41 8.46
CA GLN A 74 -15.80 13.64 7.70
C GLN A 74 -15.00 13.39 6.42
N ALA A 75 -13.86 12.70 6.51
CA ALA A 75 -13.08 12.32 5.33
C ALA A 75 -13.87 11.45 4.34
N TYR A 76 -14.81 10.63 4.82
CA TYR A 76 -15.74 9.90 3.94
C TYR A 76 -16.66 10.84 3.16
N LYS A 77 -17.19 11.89 3.81
CA LYS A 77 -18.02 12.91 3.12
C LYS A 77 -17.21 13.68 2.10
N ASP A 78 -16.01 14.13 2.46
CA ASP A 78 -15.13 14.90 1.57
C ASP A 78 -14.77 14.05 0.33
N HIS A 79 -14.46 12.77 0.55
CA HIS A 79 -14.19 11.84 -0.54
C HIS A 79 -15.44 11.53 -1.39
N LEU A 80 -16.63 11.50 -0.78
CA LEU A 80 -17.88 11.33 -1.50
C LEU A 80 -18.15 12.51 -2.44
N GLU A 81 -17.86 13.74 -2.02
CA GLU A 81 -17.98 14.93 -2.89
C GLU A 81 -17.01 14.84 -4.07
N GLU A 82 -15.75 14.46 -3.84
CA GLU A 82 -14.77 14.22 -4.91
C GLU A 82 -15.25 13.16 -5.92
N LEU A 83 -15.91 12.10 -5.43
CA LEU A 83 -16.53 11.07 -6.28
C LEU A 83 -17.71 11.61 -7.11
N LYS A 84 -18.52 12.51 -6.55
CA LYS A 84 -19.65 13.14 -7.26
C LYS A 84 -19.17 14.05 -8.39
N GLU A 85 -18.05 14.72 -8.21
CA GLU A 85 -17.46 15.61 -9.24
C GLU A 85 -16.76 14.81 -10.35
N SER A 86 -16.20 13.64 -10.02
CA SER A 86 -15.41 12.84 -10.95
C SER A 86 -16.23 12.24 -12.11
N PRO A 87 -15.72 12.30 -13.36
CA PRO A 87 -16.39 11.70 -14.52
C PRO A 87 -16.44 10.16 -14.46
N HIS A 88 -15.61 9.53 -13.61
CA HIS A 88 -15.56 8.08 -13.45
C HIS A 88 -16.87 7.50 -12.91
N PHE A 89 -17.68 8.31 -12.22
CA PHE A 89 -18.89 7.87 -11.51
C PHE A 89 -20.17 8.46 -12.10
N GLU A 90 -20.14 8.97 -13.34
CA GLU A 90 -21.29 9.56 -14.04
C GLU A 90 -22.53 8.64 -14.04
N ARG A 91 -22.34 7.33 -14.08
CA ARG A 91 -23.40 6.32 -14.03
C ARG A 91 -24.21 6.34 -12.73
N TRP A 92 -23.61 6.76 -11.62
CA TRP A 92 -24.21 6.72 -10.27
C TRP A 92 -24.49 8.10 -9.69
N LYS A 93 -24.45 9.15 -10.53
CA LYS A 93 -24.86 10.50 -10.14
C LYS A 93 -26.36 10.56 -9.89
N GLU A 94 -26.76 11.52 -9.08
CA GLU A 94 -28.17 11.75 -8.72
C GLU A 94 -29.01 12.04 -9.98
N GLY A 95 -30.25 11.53 -9.98
CA GLY A 95 -31.16 11.65 -11.13
C GLY A 95 -30.89 10.68 -12.29
N LYS A 96 -29.80 9.90 -12.27
CA LYS A 96 -29.56 8.86 -13.29
C LYS A 96 -30.41 7.62 -13.04
N THR A 97 -30.96 7.07 -14.11
CA THR A 97 -31.70 5.81 -14.09
C THR A 97 -31.00 4.75 -14.94
N ASP A 98 -31.22 3.48 -14.61
CA ASP A 98 -30.86 2.38 -15.49
C ASP A 98 -31.74 2.37 -16.76
N CYS A 99 -31.43 1.46 -17.70
CA CYS A 99 -32.18 1.32 -18.94
C CYS A 99 -33.64 0.86 -18.75
N VAL A 100 -34.05 0.56 -17.52
CA VAL A 100 -35.40 0.14 -17.13
C VAL A 100 -36.09 1.24 -16.31
N GLY A 101 -35.47 2.43 -16.18
CA GLY A 101 -36.01 3.58 -15.45
C GLY A 101 -35.85 3.51 -13.93
N ARG A 102 -35.11 2.54 -13.38
CA ARG A 102 -34.86 2.46 -11.94
C ARG A 102 -33.74 3.43 -11.53
N PRO A 103 -33.88 4.13 -10.40
CA PRO A 103 -32.82 5.03 -9.93
C PRO A 103 -31.52 4.26 -9.70
N ALA A 104 -30.39 4.89 -10.03
CA ALA A 104 -29.08 4.34 -9.73
C ALA A 104 -28.91 4.10 -8.22
N ALA A 105 -28.11 3.09 -7.87
CA ALA A 105 -27.80 2.83 -6.47
C ALA A 105 -27.09 4.05 -5.84
N PRO A 106 -27.41 4.44 -4.59
CA PRO A 106 -26.83 5.62 -3.96
C PRO A 106 -25.30 5.54 -3.90
N LEU A 107 -24.62 6.56 -4.43
CA LEU A 107 -23.15 6.63 -4.47
C LEU A 107 -22.50 6.54 -3.08
N ALA A 108 -23.16 7.13 -2.08
CA ALA A 108 -22.79 7.04 -0.67
C ALA A 108 -22.65 5.57 -0.19
N LEU A 109 -23.66 4.73 -0.47
CA LEU A 109 -23.62 3.31 -0.10
C LEU A 109 -22.54 2.56 -0.88
N LEU A 110 -22.40 2.84 -2.16
CA LEU A 110 -21.38 2.22 -3.01
C LEU A 110 -19.97 2.51 -2.48
N LEU A 111 -19.68 3.77 -2.11
CA LEU A 111 -18.40 4.12 -1.49
C LEU A 111 -18.18 3.36 -0.17
N LEU A 112 -19.20 3.28 0.70
CA LEU A 112 -19.11 2.49 1.93
C LEU A 112 -18.80 1.01 1.66
N THR A 113 -19.39 0.42 0.61
CA THR A 113 -19.08 -0.97 0.23
C THR A 113 -17.65 -1.14 -0.22
N ALA A 114 -17.08 -0.21 -1.00
CA ALA A 114 -15.69 -0.25 -1.42
C ALA A 114 -14.72 -0.12 -0.23
N LEU A 115 -14.97 0.83 0.67
CA LEU A 115 -14.17 1.01 1.89
C LEU A 115 -14.25 -0.23 2.80
N ARG A 116 -15.44 -0.83 2.92
CA ARG A 116 -15.63 -2.06 3.70
C ARG A 116 -14.86 -3.24 3.09
N TYR A 117 -14.91 -3.37 1.77
CA TYR A 117 -14.18 -4.40 1.03
C TYR A 117 -12.68 -4.28 1.24
N LEU A 118 -12.09 -3.09 1.01
CA LEU A 118 -10.65 -2.84 1.22
C LEU A 118 -10.24 -3.01 2.68
N GLY A 119 -11.05 -2.49 3.61
CA GLY A 119 -10.73 -2.39 5.01
C GLY A 119 -10.93 -3.66 5.83
N ARG A 120 -11.83 -4.56 5.41
CA ARG A 120 -12.16 -5.80 6.14
C ARG A 120 -12.26 -7.06 5.28
N GLY A 121 -12.16 -6.97 3.96
CA GLY A 121 -12.20 -8.14 3.09
C GLY A 121 -13.55 -8.87 3.06
N TRP A 122 -14.66 -8.14 3.22
CA TRP A 122 -16.02 -8.67 3.02
C TRP A 122 -16.21 -9.15 1.58
N THR A 123 -17.12 -10.11 1.31
CA THR A 123 -17.47 -10.43 -0.09
C THR A 123 -18.52 -9.47 -0.62
N PHE A 124 -18.63 -9.41 -1.95
CA PHE A 124 -19.70 -8.64 -2.57
C PHE A 124 -21.09 -9.16 -2.20
N ASP A 125 -21.24 -10.46 -1.93
CA ASP A 125 -22.45 -11.06 -1.37
C ASP A 125 -22.81 -10.48 0.03
N ASP A 126 -21.87 -10.47 0.99
CA ASP A 126 -22.08 -9.87 2.32
C ASP A 126 -22.49 -8.39 2.22
N LEU A 127 -21.87 -7.66 1.28
CA LEU A 127 -22.15 -6.24 1.04
C LEU A 127 -23.51 -6.05 0.36
N SER A 128 -23.90 -6.98 -0.51
CA SER A 128 -25.18 -6.99 -1.20
C SER A 128 -26.33 -7.19 -0.23
N GLU A 129 -26.19 -8.13 0.70
CA GLU A 129 -27.15 -8.33 1.79
C GLU A 129 -27.28 -7.07 2.68
N ALA A 130 -26.15 -6.47 3.06
CA ALA A 130 -26.13 -5.33 3.98
C ALA A 130 -26.69 -4.02 3.41
N THR A 131 -26.65 -3.87 2.08
CA THR A 131 -27.02 -2.62 1.39
C THR A 131 -28.24 -2.75 0.47
N ALA A 132 -28.74 -3.97 0.26
CA ALA A 132 -29.77 -4.29 -0.73
C ALA A 132 -29.40 -3.87 -2.17
N ILE A 133 -28.11 -3.69 -2.47
CA ILE A 133 -27.57 -3.43 -3.81
C ILE A 133 -27.03 -4.74 -4.36
N SER A 134 -27.32 -5.09 -5.62
CA SER A 134 -26.87 -6.37 -6.17
C SER A 134 -25.34 -6.49 -6.22
N GLU A 135 -24.83 -7.70 -5.97
CA GLU A 135 -23.39 -8.02 -6.06
C GLU A 135 -22.76 -7.51 -7.35
N GLU A 136 -23.43 -7.66 -8.49
CA GLU A 136 -22.90 -7.20 -9.78
C GLU A 136 -22.76 -5.67 -9.85
N VAL A 137 -23.68 -4.91 -9.27
CA VAL A 137 -23.58 -3.44 -9.22
C VAL A 137 -22.43 -3.03 -8.30
N ILE A 138 -22.28 -3.67 -7.14
CA ILE A 138 -21.17 -3.43 -6.21
C ILE A 138 -19.83 -3.77 -6.89
N ARG A 139 -19.74 -4.91 -7.58
CA ARG A 139 -18.55 -5.35 -8.29
C ARG A 139 -18.15 -4.34 -9.37
N VAL A 140 -19.09 -3.93 -10.23
CA VAL A 140 -18.83 -2.96 -11.30
C VAL A 140 -18.39 -1.61 -10.74
N PHE A 141 -19.06 -1.14 -9.68
CA PHE A 141 -18.63 0.08 -8.99
C PHE A 141 -17.22 -0.07 -8.41
N PHE A 142 -16.93 -1.17 -7.72
CA PHE A 142 -15.64 -1.40 -7.09
C PHE A 142 -14.48 -1.37 -8.10
N HIS A 143 -14.65 -1.97 -9.28
CA HIS A 143 -13.63 -1.90 -10.33
C HIS A 143 -13.39 -0.47 -10.84
N ARG A 144 -14.44 0.36 -10.93
CA ARG A 144 -14.29 1.79 -11.27
C ARG A 144 -13.65 2.58 -10.15
N TYR A 145 -13.98 2.25 -8.91
CA TYR A 145 -13.38 2.88 -7.73
C TYR A 145 -11.88 2.61 -7.62
N ILE A 146 -11.43 1.36 -7.79
CA ILE A 146 -9.98 1.06 -7.77
C ILE A 146 -9.25 1.60 -8.99
N GLU A 147 -9.94 1.76 -10.14
CA GLU A 147 -9.38 2.45 -11.30
C GLU A 147 -9.09 3.91 -10.95
N PHE A 148 -10.11 4.64 -10.51
CA PHE A 148 -9.98 6.03 -10.00
C PHE A 148 -8.94 6.16 -8.88
N GLY A 149 -8.93 5.21 -7.93
CA GLY A 149 -7.96 5.20 -6.83
C GLY A 149 -6.52 4.98 -7.30
N SER A 150 -6.32 4.12 -8.29
CA SER A 150 -5.00 3.80 -8.83
C SER A 150 -4.44 4.86 -9.79
N THR A 151 -5.29 5.74 -10.32
CA THR A 151 -4.93 6.79 -11.26
C THR A 151 -5.01 8.16 -10.59
N THR A 152 -6.21 8.68 -10.37
CA THR A 152 -6.46 10.03 -9.85
C THR A 152 -5.97 10.19 -8.42
N LEU A 153 -6.38 9.33 -7.49
CA LEU A 153 -5.96 9.47 -6.09
C LEU A 153 -4.47 9.17 -5.93
N PHE A 154 -3.95 8.18 -6.64
CA PHE A 154 -2.54 7.83 -6.57
C PHE A 154 -1.65 8.99 -7.04
N GLN A 155 -1.97 9.62 -8.17
CA GLN A 155 -1.26 10.81 -8.65
C GLN A 155 -1.39 12.00 -7.70
N LYS A 156 -2.52 12.13 -7.00
CA LYS A 156 -2.75 13.24 -6.05
C LYS A 156 -1.94 13.06 -4.76
N TYR A 157 -1.89 11.85 -4.20
CA TYR A 157 -1.36 11.64 -2.85
C TYR A 157 0.00 10.94 -2.79
N VAL A 158 0.40 10.19 -3.81
CA VAL A 158 1.69 9.47 -3.85
C VAL A 158 2.62 10.20 -4.81
N LEU A 159 3.38 11.15 -4.27
CA LEU A 159 4.25 12.05 -5.03
C LEU A 159 5.68 11.90 -4.54
N ALA A 160 6.58 11.48 -5.42
CA ALA A 160 8.00 11.45 -5.14
C ALA A 160 8.59 12.87 -5.16
N PRO A 161 9.60 13.18 -4.33
CA PRO A 161 10.26 14.48 -4.35
C PRO A 161 11.02 14.68 -5.67
N THR A 162 10.66 15.76 -6.37
CA THR A 162 11.35 16.20 -7.60
C THR A 162 12.13 17.49 -7.39
N THR A 163 11.80 18.25 -6.34
CA THR A 163 12.45 19.54 -6.01
C THR A 163 13.38 19.38 -4.81
N LEU A 164 14.39 20.25 -4.74
CA LEU A 164 15.31 20.35 -3.61
C LEU A 164 14.56 20.59 -2.28
N GLU A 165 13.58 21.49 -2.30
CA GLU A 165 12.79 21.81 -1.12
C GLU A 165 12.05 20.58 -0.58
N HIS A 166 11.38 19.83 -1.46
CA HIS A 166 10.69 18.61 -1.05
C HIS A 166 11.68 17.56 -0.54
N ALA A 167 12.82 17.37 -1.21
CA ALA A 167 13.84 16.43 -0.77
C ALA A 167 14.36 16.77 0.64
N ASN A 168 14.63 18.05 0.92
CA ASN A 168 15.05 18.51 2.25
C ASN A 168 13.95 18.34 3.29
N GLN A 169 12.69 18.59 2.92
CA GLN A 169 11.55 18.39 3.81
C GLN A 169 11.33 16.92 4.17
N GLN A 170 11.54 15.98 3.24
CA GLN A 170 11.44 14.54 3.48
C GLN A 170 12.67 13.99 4.23
N GLY A 171 13.86 14.49 3.90
CA GLY A 171 15.15 14.09 4.45
C GLY A 171 15.47 14.63 5.84
N ASN A 172 14.64 15.53 6.38
CA ASN A 172 14.92 16.26 7.63
C ASN A 172 15.15 15.33 8.82
N GLU A 173 14.28 14.35 9.04
CA GLU A 173 14.39 13.37 10.12
C GLU A 173 15.67 12.51 10.00
N TYR A 174 16.06 12.14 8.78
CA TYR A 174 17.29 11.39 8.55
C TYR A 174 18.53 12.25 8.80
N THR A 175 18.49 13.52 8.38
CA THR A 175 19.59 14.47 8.61
C THR A 175 19.78 14.72 10.10
N MET A 176 18.70 14.92 10.87
CA MET A 176 18.75 15.01 12.34
C MET A 176 19.37 13.75 12.96
N ALA A 177 19.04 12.59 12.41
CA ALA A 177 19.59 11.30 12.83
C ALA A 177 21.04 11.05 12.38
N GLY A 178 21.74 12.05 11.81
CA GLY A 178 23.13 11.93 11.36
C GLY A 178 23.31 11.21 10.02
N LEU A 179 22.23 11.05 9.24
CA LEU A 179 22.22 10.41 7.92
C LEU A 179 22.07 11.48 6.84
N ALA A 180 23.05 12.37 6.73
CA ALA A 180 23.01 13.47 5.76
C ALA A 180 22.89 12.95 4.31
N GLY A 181 22.02 13.60 3.53
CA GLY A 181 21.72 13.22 2.14
C GLY A 181 20.76 12.04 1.99
N ALA A 182 20.37 11.37 3.09
CA ALA A 182 19.30 10.37 3.04
C ALA A 182 17.96 11.06 2.90
N VAL A 183 17.15 10.58 1.97
CA VAL A 183 15.80 11.11 1.76
C VAL A 183 14.74 10.20 2.35
N GLU A 184 14.88 8.89 2.18
CA GLU A 184 13.78 7.93 2.38
C GLU A 184 14.31 6.51 2.65
N SER A 185 13.40 5.62 3.07
CA SER A 185 13.66 4.19 3.23
C SER A 185 12.85 3.36 2.25
N MET A 186 13.43 2.24 1.83
CA MET A 186 12.85 1.34 0.83
C MET A 186 12.91 -0.10 1.29
N ASP A 187 11.82 -0.84 1.05
CA ASP A 187 11.75 -2.28 1.23
C ASP A 187 10.65 -2.88 0.34
N ALA A 188 10.66 -4.20 0.18
CA ALA A 188 9.70 -4.96 -0.61
C ALA A 188 8.75 -5.74 0.29
N THR A 189 7.48 -5.83 -0.13
CA THR A 189 6.48 -6.58 0.62
C THR A 189 5.63 -7.48 -0.24
N HIS A 190 5.25 -8.62 0.33
CA HIS A 190 4.35 -9.57 -0.31
C HIS A 190 2.90 -9.29 0.06
N VAL A 191 2.02 -9.33 -0.94
CA VAL A 191 0.57 -9.31 -0.78
C VAL A 191 -0.01 -10.59 -1.37
N LEU A 192 -0.71 -11.36 -0.53
CA LEU A 192 -1.32 -12.61 -0.96
C LEU A 192 -2.39 -12.35 -2.02
N CYS A 193 -2.48 -13.23 -3.00
CA CYS A 193 -3.48 -13.22 -4.06
C CYS A 193 -4.08 -14.62 -4.15
N HIS A 194 -5.34 -14.78 -3.73
CA HIS A 194 -6.01 -16.09 -3.63
C HIS A 194 -6.41 -16.65 -4.99
N LYS A 195 -6.72 -15.77 -5.96
CA LYS A 195 -7.20 -16.16 -7.28
C LYS A 195 -6.18 -15.78 -8.35
N VAL A 196 -5.13 -16.58 -8.50
CA VAL A 196 -4.18 -16.44 -9.62
C VAL A 196 -4.54 -17.43 -10.72
N LYS A 197 -4.49 -17.00 -11.99
CA LYS A 197 -4.71 -17.90 -13.13
C LYS A 197 -3.74 -19.08 -13.07
N HIS A 198 -4.21 -20.30 -13.34
CA HIS A 198 -3.42 -21.53 -13.21
C HIS A 198 -2.02 -21.44 -13.85
N LYS A 199 -1.94 -20.92 -15.08
CA LYS A 199 -0.68 -20.76 -15.83
C LYS A 199 0.35 -19.83 -15.16
N LEU A 200 -0.10 -18.92 -14.29
CA LEU A 200 0.75 -17.94 -13.59
C LEU A 200 1.03 -18.34 -12.14
N ARG A 201 0.40 -19.41 -11.63
CA ARG A 201 0.48 -19.79 -10.22
C ARG A 201 1.93 -20.04 -9.77
N GLN A 202 2.71 -20.77 -10.58
CA GLN A 202 4.06 -21.19 -10.18
C GLN A 202 5.01 -20.02 -9.92
N SER A 203 4.98 -18.98 -10.75
CA SER A 203 5.82 -17.79 -10.58
C SER A 203 5.42 -16.94 -9.38
N HIS A 204 4.17 -17.06 -8.93
CA HIS A 204 3.62 -16.30 -7.81
C HIS A 204 3.69 -17.05 -6.47
N LEU A 205 4.21 -18.28 -6.42
CA LEU A 205 4.47 -18.97 -5.15
C LEU A 205 5.68 -18.33 -4.46
N GLY A 206 5.47 -17.70 -3.30
CA GLY A 206 6.56 -17.17 -2.50
C GLY A 206 7.27 -18.28 -1.71
N PHE A 207 8.60 -18.22 -1.61
CA PHE A 207 9.39 -19.20 -0.84
C PHE A 207 8.97 -19.27 0.64
N LYS A 208 8.56 -18.13 1.22
CA LYS A 208 8.17 -17.99 2.63
C LYS A 208 6.65 -17.93 2.84
N LEU A 209 5.83 -18.17 1.81
CA LEU A 209 4.39 -17.96 1.87
C LEU A 209 3.61 -19.23 1.51
N ASN A 210 2.57 -19.52 2.28
CA ASN A 210 1.69 -20.66 2.07
C ASN A 210 0.66 -20.45 0.94
N GLY A 211 0.96 -19.59 -0.03
CA GLY A 211 0.04 -19.22 -1.11
C GLY A 211 0.69 -18.38 -2.19
N THR A 212 -0.09 -18.07 -3.22
CA THR A 212 0.36 -17.14 -4.27
C THR A 212 0.34 -15.70 -3.78
N ALA A 213 1.35 -14.92 -4.15
CA ALA A 213 1.49 -13.53 -3.79
C ALA A 213 2.09 -12.71 -4.92
N LYS A 214 1.95 -11.39 -4.78
CA LYS A 214 2.67 -10.39 -5.56
C LYS A 214 3.59 -9.61 -4.63
N THR A 215 4.77 -9.26 -5.12
CA THR A 215 5.74 -8.46 -4.40
C THR A 215 5.74 -7.04 -4.94
N TYR A 216 5.69 -6.07 -4.04
CA TYR A 216 5.68 -4.65 -4.34
C TYR A 216 6.85 -4.00 -3.62
N ASN A 217 7.68 -3.25 -4.33
CA ASN A 217 8.66 -2.36 -3.72
C ASN A 217 7.96 -1.06 -3.33
N LEU A 218 8.31 -0.50 -2.18
CA LEU A 218 7.73 0.73 -1.68
C LEU A 218 8.83 1.60 -1.07
N VAL A 219 8.74 2.90 -1.34
CA VAL A 219 9.60 3.93 -0.77
C VAL A 219 8.75 4.85 0.10
N CYS A 220 9.19 5.09 1.34
CA CYS A 220 8.52 6.02 2.25
C CYS A 220 9.51 6.85 3.06
N ASN A 221 9.05 8.01 3.52
CA ASN A 221 9.78 8.81 4.49
C ASN A 221 9.60 8.30 5.93
N HIS A 222 10.30 8.95 6.87
CA HIS A 222 10.19 8.66 8.29
C HIS A 222 8.77 8.88 8.87
N ARG A 223 8.00 9.78 8.24
CA ARG A 223 6.60 10.09 8.58
C ARG A 223 5.58 9.10 8.00
N ARG A 224 6.04 7.99 7.43
CA ARG A 224 5.21 6.90 6.88
C ARG A 224 4.42 7.29 5.63
N ARG A 225 4.75 8.43 5.01
CA ARG A 225 4.20 8.86 3.73
C ARG A 225 4.86 8.05 2.62
N ILE A 226 4.04 7.44 1.79
CA ILE A 226 4.47 6.64 0.64
C ILE A 226 4.78 7.60 -0.51
N LEU A 227 5.93 7.45 -1.15
CA LEU A 227 6.43 8.39 -2.17
C LEU A 227 6.54 7.71 -3.52
N SER A 228 6.91 6.44 -3.53
CA SER A 228 6.90 5.59 -4.72
C SER A 228 6.51 4.17 -4.37
N THR A 229 5.94 3.46 -5.33
CA THR A 229 5.78 2.01 -5.26
C THR A 229 5.66 1.41 -6.66
N THR A 230 6.20 0.21 -6.85
CA THR A 230 6.09 -0.53 -8.11
C THR A 230 4.67 -1.05 -8.34
N THR A 231 4.39 -1.49 -9.56
CA THR A 231 3.36 -2.53 -9.76
C THR A 231 3.79 -3.83 -9.11
N GLY A 232 2.87 -4.76 -8.92
CA GLY A 232 3.20 -6.02 -8.27
C GLY A 232 3.83 -7.01 -9.25
N HIS A 233 4.93 -7.59 -8.81
CA HIS A 233 5.69 -8.59 -9.55
C HIS A 233 5.50 -9.99 -8.93
N PRO A 234 5.87 -11.07 -9.64
CA PRO A 234 5.75 -12.42 -9.11
C PRO A 234 6.56 -12.60 -7.81
N ALA A 235 5.99 -13.29 -6.81
CA ALA A 235 6.61 -13.45 -5.49
C ALA A 235 7.96 -14.18 -5.47
N ARG A 236 8.35 -14.85 -6.56
CA ARG A 236 9.67 -15.47 -6.69
C ARG A 236 10.78 -14.50 -7.06
N TRP A 237 10.44 -13.30 -7.53
CA TRP A 237 11.44 -12.32 -7.91
C TRP A 237 12.11 -11.77 -6.66
N ASN A 238 13.43 -11.64 -6.72
CA ASN A 238 14.21 -11.04 -5.64
C ASN A 238 14.16 -9.51 -5.70
N ASP A 239 14.55 -8.87 -4.59
CA ASP A 239 14.50 -7.42 -4.44
C ASP A 239 15.36 -6.69 -5.48
N LYS A 240 16.52 -7.27 -5.84
CA LYS A 240 17.41 -6.78 -6.92
C LYS A 240 16.69 -6.66 -8.27
N THR A 241 15.79 -7.58 -8.58
CA THR A 241 15.04 -7.55 -9.83
C THR A 241 13.90 -6.55 -9.74
N ILE A 242 13.17 -6.55 -8.63
CA ILE A 242 11.97 -5.73 -8.45
C ILE A 242 12.33 -4.24 -8.42
N VAL A 243 13.42 -3.85 -7.77
CA VAL A 243 13.84 -2.45 -7.65
C VAL A 243 14.06 -1.77 -9.01
N LYS A 244 14.46 -2.52 -10.04
CA LYS A 244 14.67 -1.99 -11.39
C LYS A 244 13.38 -1.53 -12.08
N PHE A 245 12.22 -1.90 -11.56
CA PHE A 245 10.91 -1.46 -12.04
C PHE A 245 10.38 -0.25 -11.26
N ASP A 246 11.10 0.22 -10.25
CA ASP A 246 10.73 1.43 -9.51
C ASP A 246 11.30 2.65 -10.22
N SER A 247 10.43 3.42 -10.88
CA SER A 247 10.83 4.56 -11.70
C SER A 247 11.54 5.65 -10.88
N PHE A 248 11.15 5.81 -9.61
CA PHE A 248 11.78 6.79 -8.75
C PHE A 248 13.19 6.35 -8.34
N VAL A 249 13.36 5.10 -7.91
CA VAL A 249 14.67 4.56 -7.50
C VAL A 249 15.63 4.52 -8.68
N MET A 250 15.15 4.12 -9.86
CA MET A 250 15.95 4.15 -11.08
C MET A 250 16.27 5.57 -11.51
N GLY A 251 15.34 6.53 -11.39
CA GLY A 251 15.63 7.95 -11.65
C GLY A 251 16.67 8.52 -10.70
N LEU A 252 16.67 8.10 -9.42
CA LEU A 252 17.72 8.46 -8.46
C LEU A 252 19.08 7.88 -8.86
N HIS A 253 19.11 6.59 -9.21
CA HIS A 253 20.33 5.88 -9.63
C HIS A 253 20.92 6.46 -10.92
N ASN A 254 20.08 6.68 -11.94
CA ASN A 254 20.44 7.24 -13.23
C ASN A 254 20.70 8.75 -13.17
N GLY A 255 20.42 9.39 -12.03
CA GLY A 255 20.52 10.83 -11.79
C GLY A 255 19.59 11.70 -12.63
N ASP A 256 18.43 11.15 -12.99
CA ASP A 256 17.30 11.90 -13.54
C ASP A 256 16.62 12.72 -12.42
N ASN A 257 16.68 12.22 -11.17
CA ASN A 257 16.08 12.84 -9.99
C ASN A 257 17.14 13.12 -8.92
N LEU A 258 17.01 14.26 -8.24
CA LEU A 258 17.76 14.62 -7.02
C LEU A 258 19.31 14.60 -7.15
N ALA A 259 19.85 14.61 -8.37
CA ALA A 259 21.30 14.52 -8.59
C ALA A 259 22.08 15.74 -8.05
N ASP A 260 21.42 16.91 -7.98
CA ASP A 260 22.02 18.18 -7.59
C ASP A 260 21.70 18.59 -6.14
N VAL A 261 21.02 17.74 -5.36
CA VAL A 261 20.70 18.04 -3.96
C VAL A 261 22.00 18.12 -3.15
N PRO A 262 22.34 19.27 -2.54
CA PRO A 262 23.55 19.39 -1.76
C PRO A 262 23.35 18.82 -0.35
N PHE A 263 24.38 18.17 0.17
CA PHE A 263 24.48 17.78 1.57
C PHE A 263 25.94 17.77 2.03
N GLU A 264 26.18 17.97 3.33
CA GLU A 264 27.54 18.05 3.88
C GLU A 264 27.89 16.80 4.68
N LEU A 265 29.11 16.28 4.52
CA LEU A 265 29.69 15.25 5.37
C LEU A 265 30.90 15.78 6.14
N TYR A 266 31.15 15.19 7.31
CA TYR A 266 32.39 15.44 8.06
C TYR A 266 33.45 14.45 7.61
N GLU A 267 34.67 14.94 7.38
CA GLU A 267 35.83 14.15 6.97
C GLU A 267 37.07 14.59 7.75
N TYR A 268 38.04 13.68 7.88
CA TYR A 268 39.36 14.02 8.39
C TYR A 268 40.26 14.44 7.23
N ASN A 269 40.90 15.60 7.33
CA ASN A 269 41.92 16.01 6.37
C ASN A 269 43.25 15.25 6.62
N GLU A 270 44.27 15.49 5.79
CA GLU A 270 45.60 14.87 5.92
C GLU A 270 46.26 15.14 7.29
N ARG A 271 45.87 16.23 7.95
CA ARG A 271 46.35 16.64 9.29
C ARG A 271 45.51 16.07 10.44
N GLN A 272 44.57 15.15 10.17
CA GLN A 272 43.62 14.60 11.15
C GLN A 272 42.67 15.62 11.78
N GLU A 273 42.44 16.75 11.12
CA GLU A 273 41.47 17.76 11.54
C GLU A 273 40.11 17.51 10.89
N VAL A 274 39.04 17.83 11.60
CA VAL A 274 37.67 17.66 11.10
C VAL A 274 37.31 18.80 10.15
N THR A 275 37.05 18.47 8.89
CA THR A 275 36.56 19.38 7.86
C THR A 275 35.18 18.97 7.37
N LYS A 276 34.42 19.91 6.81
CA LYS A 276 33.15 19.63 6.12
C LYS A 276 33.37 19.62 4.61
N ARG A 277 32.76 18.68 3.92
CA ARG A 277 32.79 18.59 2.45
C ARG A 277 31.38 18.49 1.91
N GLU A 278 31.08 19.32 0.93
CA GLU A 278 29.80 19.31 0.21
C GLU A 278 29.79 18.20 -0.84
N TYR A 279 28.71 17.43 -0.84
CA TYR A 279 28.36 16.40 -1.81
C TYR A 279 27.06 16.74 -2.52
N ARG A 280 26.87 16.16 -3.70
CA ARG A 280 25.63 16.29 -4.48
C ARG A 280 25.00 14.94 -4.76
N GLY A 281 23.70 14.84 -4.51
CA GLY A 281 22.88 13.66 -4.71
C GLY A 281 21.97 13.37 -3.52
N ALA A 282 21.22 12.28 -3.62
CA ALA A 282 20.43 11.74 -2.53
C ALA A 282 20.55 10.20 -2.50
N TRP A 283 20.22 9.60 -1.36
CA TRP A 283 20.29 8.15 -1.19
C TRP A 283 19.17 7.60 -0.31
N LEU A 284 18.93 6.29 -0.44
CA LEU A 284 17.86 5.55 0.23
C LEU A 284 18.44 4.54 1.23
N LEU A 285 17.77 4.35 2.35
CA LEU A 285 18.07 3.26 3.28
C LEU A 285 17.45 1.97 2.73
N THR A 286 18.21 0.88 2.69
CA THR A 286 17.73 -0.42 2.17
C THR A 286 18.20 -1.59 3.03
N ASP A 287 17.65 -2.78 2.79
CA ASP A 287 18.27 -4.01 3.25
C ASP A 287 19.42 -4.43 2.31
N ASN A 288 20.24 -5.36 2.77
CA ASN A 288 21.34 -5.99 2.07
C ASN A 288 20.93 -6.87 0.87
N GLY A 289 19.63 -7.12 0.68
CA GLY A 289 19.09 -7.85 -0.47
C GLY A 289 19.18 -7.07 -1.79
N TYR A 290 19.34 -5.75 -1.73
CA TYR A 290 19.31 -4.85 -2.89
C TYR A 290 20.65 -4.77 -3.64
N HIS A 291 20.66 -4.03 -4.75
CA HIS A 291 21.87 -3.73 -5.50
C HIS A 291 22.83 -2.84 -4.70
N LYS A 292 24.14 -2.97 -4.96
CA LYS A 292 25.19 -2.21 -4.29
C LYS A 292 25.43 -0.87 -4.99
N TRP A 293 24.49 0.05 -4.90
CA TRP A 293 24.62 1.41 -5.44
C TRP A 293 24.94 2.41 -4.34
N SER A 294 25.68 3.48 -4.64
CA SER A 294 25.87 4.59 -3.69
C SER A 294 24.55 5.27 -3.31
N THR A 295 23.52 5.16 -4.16
CA THR A 295 22.17 5.67 -3.94
C THR A 295 21.28 4.76 -3.08
N THR A 296 21.73 3.56 -2.72
CA THR A 296 20.99 2.60 -1.88
C THR A 296 21.93 2.01 -0.83
N VAL A 297 21.84 2.49 0.40
CA VAL A 297 22.80 2.17 1.46
C VAL A 297 22.21 1.15 2.44
N PRO A 298 22.75 -0.08 2.47
CA PRO A 298 22.39 -1.07 3.48
C PRO A 298 23.33 -1.04 4.70
N PRO A 299 22.89 -1.60 5.85
CA PRO A 299 23.75 -1.78 7.02
C PRO A 299 24.88 -2.78 6.74
N TYR A 300 25.96 -2.74 7.53
CA TYR A 300 27.04 -3.73 7.42
C TYR A 300 26.55 -5.09 7.94
N LYS A 301 26.65 -6.15 7.11
CA LYS A 301 26.28 -7.52 7.51
C LYS A 301 27.14 -8.07 8.65
N SER A 302 28.43 -7.78 8.62
CA SER A 302 29.41 -8.25 9.59
C SER A 302 30.58 -7.28 9.62
N THR A 303 30.93 -6.82 10.81
CA THR A 303 32.08 -5.95 11.05
C THR A 303 32.49 -6.02 12.53
N SER A 304 33.78 -5.91 12.81
CA SER A 304 34.35 -5.78 14.15
C SER A 304 34.56 -4.31 14.57
N SER A 305 34.37 -3.39 13.64
CA SER A 305 34.59 -1.96 13.82
C SER A 305 33.42 -1.34 14.60
N ARG A 306 33.69 -0.84 15.82
CA ARG A 306 32.66 -0.24 16.70
C ARG A 306 31.88 0.89 16.03
N ARG A 307 32.53 1.69 15.17
CA ARG A 307 31.88 2.79 14.42
C ARG A 307 30.89 2.26 13.39
N GLU A 308 31.23 1.17 12.69
CA GLU A 308 30.36 0.55 11.68
C GLU A 308 29.19 -0.20 12.30
N ILE A 309 29.40 -0.86 13.45
CA ILE A 309 28.33 -1.47 14.24
C ILE A 309 27.31 -0.41 14.65
N ARG A 310 27.77 0.70 15.26
CA ARG A 310 26.88 1.78 15.71
C ARG A 310 26.10 2.40 14.54
N PHE A 311 26.78 2.68 13.43
CA PHE A 311 26.13 3.19 12.23
C PHE A 311 25.06 2.22 11.70
N SER A 312 25.36 0.91 11.67
CA SER A 312 24.44 -0.12 11.18
C SER A 312 23.22 -0.27 12.07
N GLU A 313 23.39 -0.34 13.39
CA GLU A 313 22.27 -0.38 14.35
C GLU A 313 21.36 0.84 14.23
N TRP A 314 21.95 2.01 13.99
CA TRP A 314 21.22 3.26 13.80
C TRP A 314 20.44 3.28 12.48
N LEU A 315 21.08 2.87 11.39
CA LEU A 315 20.46 2.77 10.06
C LEU A 315 19.33 1.74 10.04
N GLU A 316 19.53 0.57 10.66
CA GLU A 316 18.48 -0.46 10.83
C GLU A 316 17.30 0.06 11.65
N SER A 317 17.57 0.82 12.71
CA SER A 317 16.53 1.42 13.53
C SER A 317 15.72 2.45 12.73
N MET A 318 16.37 3.25 11.88
CA MET A 318 15.69 4.21 11.01
C MET A 318 14.84 3.49 9.96
N ARG A 319 15.36 2.42 9.33
CA ARG A 319 14.68 1.59 8.33
C ARG A 319 13.41 0.89 8.85
N LYS A 320 13.18 0.84 10.18
CA LYS A 320 11.88 0.42 10.72
C LYS A 320 10.74 1.35 10.27
N ASP A 321 11.04 2.52 9.72
CA ASP A 321 10.10 3.40 9.05
C ASP A 321 9.25 2.69 7.98
N VAL A 322 9.87 1.98 7.04
CA VAL A 322 9.18 1.26 5.96
C VAL A 322 8.48 0.01 6.47
N GLU A 323 9.06 -0.68 7.45
CA GLU A 323 8.42 -1.85 8.08
C GLU A 323 7.12 -1.47 8.81
N CYS A 324 7.10 -0.42 9.64
CA CYS A 324 5.83 -0.01 10.25
C CYS A 324 4.89 0.66 9.24
N THR A 325 5.39 1.27 8.15
CA THR A 325 4.52 1.73 7.06
C THR A 325 3.74 0.56 6.47
N PHE A 326 4.39 -0.57 6.18
CA PHE A 326 3.69 -1.79 5.77
C PHE A 326 2.72 -2.30 6.82
N GLY A 327 3.12 -2.30 8.10
CA GLY A 327 2.27 -2.70 9.22
C GLY A 327 0.96 -1.89 9.29
N ILE A 328 1.06 -0.56 9.22
CA ILE A 328 -0.07 0.37 9.21
C ILE A 328 -0.92 0.18 7.96
N LEU A 329 -0.29 0.16 6.78
CA LEU A 329 -0.97 0.03 5.50
C LEU A 329 -1.81 -1.26 5.43
N LYS A 330 -1.20 -2.40 5.79
CA LYS A 330 -1.88 -3.71 5.82
C LYS A 330 -2.85 -3.85 6.98
N GLY A 331 -2.60 -3.20 8.12
CA GLY A 331 -3.49 -3.19 9.28
C GLY A 331 -4.77 -2.40 9.00
N ARG A 332 -4.64 -1.23 8.37
CA ARG A 332 -5.73 -0.37 7.93
C ARG A 332 -6.50 -1.04 6.78
N TRP A 333 -5.82 -1.43 5.70
CA TRP A 333 -6.42 -2.09 4.54
C TRP A 333 -6.20 -3.59 4.58
N ARG A 334 -7.07 -4.27 5.33
CA ARG A 334 -6.91 -5.71 5.61
C ARG A 334 -6.90 -6.58 4.37
N ILE A 335 -7.47 -6.15 3.25
CA ILE A 335 -7.39 -6.91 1.99
C ILE A 335 -5.94 -7.23 1.60
N LEU A 336 -4.98 -6.37 1.95
CA LEU A 336 -3.55 -6.56 1.70
C LEU A 336 -2.90 -7.57 2.65
N LYS A 337 -3.49 -7.79 3.82
CA LYS A 337 -3.02 -8.72 4.85
C LYS A 337 -3.67 -10.10 4.71
N THR A 338 -4.98 -10.13 4.48
CA THR A 338 -5.77 -11.35 4.33
C THR A 338 -5.64 -11.98 2.95
N GLY A 339 -5.31 -11.16 1.95
CA GLY A 339 -5.10 -11.55 0.56
C GLY A 339 -6.24 -11.11 -0.36
N ILE A 340 -5.87 -10.72 -1.57
CA ILE A 340 -6.77 -10.23 -2.60
C ILE A 340 -7.52 -11.41 -3.22
N THR A 341 -8.85 -11.35 -3.24
CA THR A 341 -9.72 -12.42 -3.74
C THR A 341 -10.20 -12.19 -5.18
N ILE A 342 -9.85 -11.06 -5.79
CA ILE A 342 -10.10 -10.76 -7.20
C ILE A 342 -9.10 -11.52 -8.08
N GLN A 343 -9.58 -12.08 -9.18
CA GLN A 343 -8.77 -12.96 -10.05
C GLN A 343 -7.76 -12.21 -10.93
N SER A 344 -8.04 -10.94 -11.24
CA SER A 344 -7.23 -10.13 -12.13
C SER A 344 -5.99 -9.61 -11.40
N ILE A 345 -4.82 -9.96 -11.92
CA ILE A 345 -3.51 -9.49 -11.45
C ILE A 345 -3.39 -7.96 -11.59
N ALA A 346 -3.97 -7.39 -12.66
CA ALA A 346 -3.98 -5.95 -12.88
C ALA A 346 -4.90 -5.24 -11.89
N ASP A 347 -6.04 -5.82 -11.53
CA ASP A 347 -6.92 -5.23 -10.51
C ASP A 347 -6.32 -5.35 -9.11
N ALA A 348 -5.49 -6.38 -8.85
CA ALA A 348 -4.70 -6.45 -7.63
C ALA A 348 -3.71 -5.27 -7.50
N ASP A 349 -3.08 -4.87 -8.61
CA ASP A 349 -2.21 -3.68 -8.63
C ASP A 349 -3.01 -2.40 -8.39
N LYS A 350 -4.21 -2.29 -8.97
CA LYS A 350 -5.11 -1.16 -8.73
C LYS A 350 -5.53 -1.08 -7.26
N ILE A 351 -5.84 -2.21 -6.64
CA ILE A 351 -6.13 -2.29 -5.19
C ILE A 351 -4.91 -1.80 -4.39
N TRP A 352 -3.71 -2.30 -4.69
CA TRP A 352 -2.48 -1.90 -4.01
C TRP A 352 -2.27 -0.37 -4.08
N LYS A 353 -2.33 0.20 -5.29
CA LYS A 353 -2.17 1.65 -5.49
C LYS A 353 -3.29 2.45 -4.80
N THR A 354 -4.53 2.01 -4.89
CA THR A 354 -5.66 2.64 -4.20
C THR A 354 -5.44 2.65 -2.68
N CYS A 355 -4.98 1.55 -2.10
CA CYS A 355 -4.66 1.48 -0.68
C CYS A 355 -3.50 2.41 -0.29
N CYS A 356 -2.48 2.54 -1.12
CA CYS A 356 -1.37 3.48 -0.91
C CYS A 356 -1.86 4.94 -0.95
N ALA A 357 -2.69 5.29 -1.92
CA ALA A 357 -3.27 6.63 -2.06
C ALA A 357 -4.15 6.99 -0.85
N LEU A 358 -5.07 6.10 -0.48
CA LEU A 358 -5.93 6.29 0.69
C LEU A 358 -5.14 6.30 2.00
N HIS A 359 -4.01 5.59 2.08
CA HIS A 359 -3.13 5.64 3.24
C HIS A 359 -2.54 7.03 3.43
N ASN A 360 -1.96 7.61 2.37
CA ASN A 360 -1.40 8.96 2.41
C ASN A 360 -2.46 10.03 2.68
N MET A 361 -3.61 9.96 2.00
CA MET A 361 -4.73 10.86 2.27
C MET A 361 -5.13 10.83 3.76
N LEU A 362 -5.14 9.64 4.36
CA LEU A 362 -5.48 9.50 5.78
C LEU A 362 -4.35 9.86 6.73
N LEU A 363 -3.09 9.99 6.28
CA LEU A 363 -2.05 10.57 7.12
C LEU A 363 -2.34 12.04 7.39
N GLU A 364 -2.71 12.78 6.35
CA GLU A 364 -3.07 14.21 6.44
C GLU A 364 -4.31 14.40 7.33
N VAL A 365 -5.36 13.61 7.09
CA VAL A 365 -6.59 13.66 7.91
C VAL A 365 -6.33 13.33 9.39
N ASP A 366 -5.39 12.43 9.66
CA ASP A 366 -5.06 12.00 11.03
C ASP A 366 -4.00 12.90 11.70
N GLY A 367 -3.46 13.92 11.00
CA GLY A 367 -2.37 14.78 11.50
C GLY A 367 -1.04 14.03 11.67
N LEU A 368 -0.78 13.04 10.81
CA LEU A 368 0.37 12.14 10.89
C LEU A 368 1.47 12.46 9.87
N ASP A 369 1.22 13.42 8.97
CA ASP A 369 2.15 13.90 7.94
C ASP A 369 3.08 15.02 8.43
N GLU A 370 2.79 15.59 9.60
CA GLU A 370 3.61 16.62 10.26
C GLU A 370 4.97 16.09 10.73
N LYS A 371 5.92 17.01 10.89
CA LYS A 371 7.28 16.71 11.37
C LYS A 371 7.23 16.00 12.72
N TRP A 372 8.17 15.09 12.93
CA TRP A 372 8.33 14.37 14.19
C TRP A 372 8.88 15.29 15.29
N GLN A 373 8.00 16.12 15.84
CA GLN A 373 8.10 16.87 17.09
C GLN A 373 6.71 16.91 17.76
N ASP A 374 5.64 17.00 16.94
CA ASP A 374 4.24 17.05 17.36
C ASP A 374 3.37 15.86 16.85
N GLY A 375 3.96 14.93 16.07
CA GLY A 375 3.23 13.82 15.46
C GLY A 375 2.68 12.78 16.44
N VAL A 376 1.42 12.38 16.24
CA VAL A 376 0.68 11.40 17.05
C VAL A 376 0.94 9.94 16.61
N PRO A 377 0.80 8.91 17.46
CA PRO A 377 0.87 7.50 17.05
C PRO A 377 -0.29 7.08 16.15
N SER A 378 -0.04 6.17 15.21
CA SER A 378 -1.11 5.68 14.34
C SER A 378 -1.95 4.65 15.09
N HIS A 379 -3.27 4.80 15.04
CA HIS A 379 -4.21 3.81 15.61
C HIS A 379 -4.00 2.38 15.06
N TRP A 380 -3.37 2.26 13.89
CA TRP A 380 -3.12 0.97 13.21
C TRP A 380 -1.79 0.33 13.59
N GLU A 381 -0.95 1.00 14.39
CA GLU A 381 0.24 0.39 15.01
C GLU A 381 -0.12 -0.50 16.21
N GLY A 382 -1.27 -0.24 16.85
CA GLY A 382 -1.79 -1.03 17.98
C GLY A 382 -2.90 -2.02 17.57
N ASP A 383 -3.82 -2.31 18.49
CA ASP A 383 -4.89 -3.31 18.31
C ASP A 383 -5.74 -3.11 17.04
N GLY A 384 -5.86 -1.88 16.56
CA GLY A 384 -6.57 -1.58 15.32
C GLY A 384 -6.02 -2.32 14.10
N GLY A 385 -4.70 -2.52 14.03
CA GLY A 385 -3.99 -3.21 12.94
C GLY A 385 -3.93 -4.74 13.09
N ASN A 386 -4.30 -5.28 14.24
CA ASN A 386 -4.32 -6.72 14.49
C ASN A 386 -5.51 -7.39 13.81
N HIS A 387 -5.36 -8.69 13.53
CA HIS A 387 -6.48 -9.51 13.11
C HIS A 387 -7.35 -9.78 14.34
N ASP A 388 -8.56 -9.25 14.35
CA ASP A 388 -9.59 -9.73 15.27
C ASP A 388 -10.05 -11.11 14.78
N ALA A 389 -10.19 -12.08 15.68
CA ALA A 389 -10.64 -13.43 15.36
C ALA A 389 -12.01 -13.44 14.64
N THR A 390 -12.82 -12.41 14.85
CA THR A 390 -14.13 -12.23 14.22
C THR A 390 -14.09 -11.67 12.80
N ASP A 391 -12.94 -11.14 12.35
CA ASP A 391 -12.84 -10.35 11.13
C ASP A 391 -12.24 -11.06 9.93
N VAL A 392 -11.51 -12.15 10.16
CA VAL A 392 -10.91 -12.94 9.09
C VAL A 392 -11.70 -14.24 9.00
N ARG A 393 -12.29 -14.53 7.83
CA ARG A 393 -12.98 -15.81 7.61
C ARG A 393 -12.07 -16.96 8.03
N PHE A 394 -12.58 -17.91 8.80
CA PHE A 394 -11.81 -19.07 9.29
C PHE A 394 -11.03 -19.78 8.17
N ALA A 395 -11.60 -19.88 6.97
CA ALA A 395 -10.91 -20.44 5.80
C ALA A 395 -9.66 -19.63 5.39
N ILE A 396 -9.76 -18.30 5.35
CA ILE A 396 -8.63 -17.41 5.01
C ILE A 396 -7.60 -17.41 6.14
N SER A 397 -8.04 -17.44 7.40
CA SER A 397 -7.14 -17.54 8.55
C SER A 397 -6.31 -18.83 8.52
N ARG A 398 -6.92 -19.97 8.15
CA ARG A 398 -6.22 -21.26 8.00
C ARG A 398 -5.19 -21.26 6.88
N ILE A 399 -5.49 -20.61 5.74
CA ILE A 399 -4.54 -20.47 4.63
C ILE A 399 -3.33 -19.61 5.05
N ASN A 400 -3.59 -18.52 5.76
CA ASN A 400 -2.55 -17.55 6.11
C ASN A 400 -1.71 -17.99 7.33
N ASN A 401 -2.25 -18.84 8.21
CA ASN A 401 -1.53 -19.32 9.41
C ASN A 401 -1.94 -20.77 9.79
N PRO A 402 -1.47 -21.80 9.05
CA PRO A 402 -1.86 -23.19 9.29
C PRO A 402 -1.35 -23.75 10.63
N GLY A 403 -0.34 -23.14 11.25
CA GLY A 403 0.20 -23.55 12.55
C GLY A 403 -0.72 -23.26 13.73
N THR A 404 -1.56 -22.22 13.67
CA THR A 404 -2.45 -21.83 14.78
C THR A 404 -3.65 -22.77 14.94
N ALA A 405 -3.97 -23.57 13.91
CA ALA A 405 -5.06 -24.54 13.94
C ALA A 405 -4.62 -25.95 14.34
N ARG A 406 -3.33 -26.19 14.57
CA ARG A 406 -2.78 -27.47 15.02
C ARG A 406 -2.40 -27.40 16.50
N ILE A 407 -3.40 -27.26 17.36
CA ILE A 407 -3.28 -27.74 18.76
C ILE A 407 -4.18 -28.98 18.86
N TYR A 408 -3.77 -30.03 18.17
CA TYR A 408 -4.04 -31.43 18.50
C TYR A 408 -3.26 -32.30 17.50
N ASP A 409 -1.95 -32.37 17.69
CA ASP A 409 -1.14 -33.49 17.19
C ASP A 409 0.13 -33.59 18.04
N SER A 410 0.13 -34.61 18.91
CA SER A 410 1.22 -35.04 19.76
C SER A 410 2.15 -35.96 18.97
N SER A 411 2.99 -35.37 18.12
CA SER A 411 4.10 -36.08 17.48
C SER A 411 5.30 -35.15 17.30
N ALA A 412 6.31 -35.36 18.14
CA ALA A 412 7.57 -34.66 18.13
C ALA A 412 8.39 -35.06 16.89
N MET A 413 8.60 -34.14 15.94
CA MET A 413 9.71 -34.16 14.98
C MET A 413 9.98 -32.73 14.48
N GLY A 414 11.12 -32.17 14.86
CA GLY A 414 11.71 -31.00 14.20
C GLY A 414 12.61 -31.44 13.03
N PRO A 415 12.87 -30.54 12.07
CA PRO A 415 14.24 -30.37 11.56
C PRO A 415 14.54 -28.88 11.34
N GLY A 416 15.75 -28.35 11.38
CA GLY A 416 17.09 -28.90 11.18
C GLY A 416 17.90 -27.74 10.58
N ASN A 417 19.13 -27.57 11.04
CA ASN A 417 20.00 -26.44 10.76
C ASN A 417 20.80 -26.69 9.49
N ASP A 418 20.78 -25.80 8.50
CA ASP A 418 21.73 -25.85 7.38
C ASP A 418 22.40 -24.49 7.17
N ARG A 419 23.74 -24.54 7.20
CA ARG A 419 24.68 -23.46 6.93
C ARG A 419 24.89 -23.39 5.42
N ASP A 420 24.72 -22.22 4.81
CA ASP A 420 25.19 -21.96 3.44
C ASP A 420 26.48 -21.13 3.47
N THR A 421 27.53 -21.72 2.91
CA THR A 421 28.79 -21.06 2.54
C THR A 421 28.66 -20.54 1.11
N ASP A 422 28.50 -19.23 0.93
CA ASP A 422 28.50 -18.60 -0.39
C ASP A 422 29.88 -18.05 -0.77
N VAL A 423 30.40 -18.56 -1.89
CA VAL A 423 31.50 -17.95 -2.67
C VAL A 423 30.88 -16.92 -3.63
N PRO A 424 31.42 -15.69 -3.73
CA PRO A 424 30.82 -14.65 -4.57
C PRO A 424 31.06 -14.91 -6.07
N PRO A 425 30.06 -14.71 -6.95
CA PRO A 425 30.29 -14.65 -8.38
C PRO A 425 30.90 -13.29 -8.77
N VAL A 426 31.82 -13.33 -9.73
CA VAL A 426 32.49 -12.18 -10.33
C VAL A 426 31.51 -11.50 -11.29
N ASP A 427 31.05 -10.30 -10.95
CA ASP A 427 30.21 -9.47 -11.82
C ASP A 427 31.09 -8.77 -12.89
N SER A 428 30.65 -8.86 -14.14
CA SER A 428 31.21 -8.13 -15.28
C SER A 428 30.80 -6.65 -15.23
N ILE A 429 31.81 -5.77 -15.27
CA ILE A 429 31.66 -4.31 -15.26
C ILE A 429 31.05 -3.84 -16.59
N GLN A 430 29.82 -3.33 -16.56
CA GLN A 430 29.31 -2.47 -17.64
C GLN A 430 29.76 -1.04 -17.38
N MET A 431 30.72 -0.56 -18.19
CA MET A 431 31.16 0.83 -18.20
C MET A 431 30.05 1.73 -18.75
N LEU A 432 29.63 2.71 -17.94
CA LEU A 432 28.74 3.80 -18.35
C LEU A 432 29.53 4.89 -19.12
N PRO A 433 28.88 5.68 -20.01
CA PRO A 433 29.58 6.68 -20.80
C PRO A 433 30.10 7.84 -19.94
N HIS A 434 31.35 8.22 -20.19
CA HIS A 434 32.03 9.36 -19.57
C HIS A 434 31.33 10.69 -19.87
N ARG A 435 30.61 11.24 -18.88
CA ARG A 435 30.50 12.70 -18.68
C ARG A 435 31.31 13.02 -17.43
N GLN A 436 32.24 13.98 -17.52
CA GLN A 436 33.08 14.43 -16.40
C GLN A 436 32.20 14.77 -15.19
N PRO A 437 32.24 14.00 -14.09
CA PRO A 437 31.46 14.32 -12.90
C PRO A 437 32.15 15.46 -12.14
N ALA A 438 31.36 16.38 -11.59
CA ALA A 438 31.85 17.25 -10.53
C ALA A 438 32.44 16.38 -9.41
N ILE A 439 33.59 16.78 -8.86
CA ILE A 439 34.49 16.00 -7.97
C ILE A 439 33.79 15.42 -6.72
N ASN A 440 32.57 15.87 -6.37
CA ASN A 440 31.81 15.45 -5.20
C ASN A 440 30.40 14.88 -5.50
N SER A 441 30.17 14.29 -6.68
CA SER A 441 28.88 13.63 -6.98
C SER A 441 28.78 12.25 -6.32
N LEU A 442 27.68 11.97 -5.61
CA LEU A 442 27.41 10.69 -4.96
C LEU A 442 27.44 9.50 -5.93
N ARG A 443 26.98 9.69 -7.17
CA ARG A 443 26.98 8.64 -8.21
C ARG A 443 28.37 8.29 -8.74
N ALA A 444 29.35 9.17 -8.56
CA ALA A 444 30.73 8.90 -8.95
C ALA A 444 31.44 8.01 -7.92
N LEU A 445 30.84 7.77 -6.75
CA LEU A 445 31.38 6.93 -5.68
C LEU A 445 30.85 5.51 -5.79
N THR A 446 31.67 4.54 -5.38
CA THR A 446 31.18 3.19 -5.09
C THR A 446 30.37 3.21 -3.79
N LEU A 447 29.49 2.21 -3.58
CA LEU A 447 28.78 2.06 -2.31
C LEU A 447 29.76 1.97 -1.13
N GLU A 448 30.87 1.25 -1.28
CA GLU A 448 31.85 1.08 -0.22
C GLU A 448 32.50 2.41 0.17
N GLU A 449 32.93 3.19 -0.82
CA GLU A 449 33.53 4.50 -0.59
C GLU A 449 32.54 5.46 0.09
N PHE A 450 31.33 5.55 -0.45
CA PHE A 450 30.31 6.43 0.11
C PHE A 450 29.89 6.03 1.53
N ARG A 451 29.68 4.73 1.76
CA ARG A 451 29.30 4.20 3.08
C ARG A 451 30.41 4.42 4.11
N ASN A 452 31.67 4.27 3.74
CA ASN A 452 32.80 4.58 4.63
C ASN A 452 32.80 6.07 5.03
N ARG A 453 32.53 6.99 4.09
CA ARG A 453 32.38 8.42 4.38
C ARG A 453 31.20 8.70 5.32
N LEU A 454 30.06 8.03 5.12
CA LEU A 454 28.90 8.12 6.03
C LEU A 454 29.25 7.66 7.44
N VAL A 455 29.98 6.55 7.60
CA VAL A 455 30.41 6.05 8.91
C VAL A 455 31.33 7.06 9.62
N VAL A 456 32.26 7.67 8.89
CA VAL A 456 33.15 8.71 9.42
C VAL A 456 32.35 9.92 9.85
N HIS A 457 31.46 10.42 8.99
CA HIS A 457 30.58 11.53 9.29
C HIS A 457 29.73 11.27 10.55
N PHE A 458 29.08 10.11 10.60
CA PHE A 458 28.22 9.71 11.71
C PHE A 458 29.00 9.60 13.02
N ASP A 459 30.20 9.00 13.02
CA ASP A 459 31.02 8.89 14.23
C ASP A 459 31.49 10.27 14.75
N ILE A 460 31.85 11.19 13.85
CA ILE A 460 32.20 12.57 14.21
C ILE A 460 30.98 13.30 14.78
N ALA A 461 29.84 13.28 14.09
CA ALA A 461 28.60 13.93 14.52
C ALA A 461 28.13 13.36 15.87
N PHE A 462 28.23 12.05 16.05
CA PHE A 462 27.90 11.36 17.30
C PHE A 462 28.79 11.82 18.46
N LYS A 463 30.11 11.89 18.25
CA LYS A 463 31.08 12.40 19.26
C LYS A 463 30.84 13.87 19.61
N LYS A 464 30.44 14.68 18.63
CA LYS A 464 30.05 16.09 18.82
C LYS A 464 28.67 16.27 19.46
N ARG A 465 27.90 15.19 19.67
CA ARG A 465 26.52 15.20 20.18
C ARG A 465 25.53 15.97 19.27
N GLU A 466 25.79 15.94 17.97
CA GLU A 466 24.93 16.58 16.95
C GLU A 466 23.84 15.62 16.43
N VAL A 467 24.01 14.30 16.65
CA VAL A 467 23.03 13.28 16.25
C VAL A 467 21.85 13.26 17.22
N VAL A 468 20.65 13.48 16.69
CA VAL A 468 19.38 13.49 17.45
C VAL A 468 18.41 12.49 16.84
N TRP A 469 17.87 11.59 17.66
CA TRP A 469 16.81 10.69 17.22
C TRP A 469 15.49 11.45 17.05
N PRO A 470 14.79 11.35 15.90
CA PRO A 470 13.47 11.97 15.72
C PRO A 470 12.45 11.41 16.73
N ILE A 471 11.83 12.28 17.52
CA ILE A 471 10.89 11.86 18.58
C ILE A 471 9.45 11.99 18.10
N ARG A 472 8.67 10.94 18.32
CA ARG A 472 7.21 10.95 18.16
C ARG A 472 6.53 11.09 19.51
N ASN A 473 5.60 12.03 19.64
CA ASN A 473 4.90 12.27 20.90
C ASN A 473 3.95 11.10 21.22
N ARG A 474 4.35 10.19 22.11
CA ARG A 474 3.52 9.04 22.54
C ARG A 474 2.39 9.40 23.52
N ARG A 475 2.24 10.68 23.88
CA ARG A 475 1.54 11.09 25.12
C ARG A 475 0.00 11.18 25.07
N GLN A 476 -0.67 10.99 23.93
CA GLN A 476 -2.13 11.22 23.88
C GLN A 476 -3.06 10.00 23.98
N GLN A 477 -2.57 8.75 23.94
CA GLN A 477 -3.47 7.59 24.10
C GLN A 477 -3.83 7.22 25.55
N ARG A 478 -3.17 7.78 26.57
CA ARG A 478 -3.48 7.46 27.98
C ARG A 478 -4.59 8.31 28.60
N LEU A 479 -5.02 9.40 27.95
CA LEU A 479 -6.06 10.27 28.50
C LEU A 479 -7.47 9.89 28.00
N ASP A 480 -7.59 9.29 26.81
CA ASP A 480 -8.91 8.94 26.22
C ASP A 480 -9.44 7.55 26.63
N ASN A 481 -8.67 6.76 27.38
CA ASN A 481 -9.13 5.48 27.93
C ASN A 481 -9.69 5.59 29.37
N ASN A 482 -9.76 6.80 29.92
CA ASN A 482 -10.26 7.03 31.28
C ASN A 482 -11.55 7.85 31.36
N HIS A 483 -12.25 8.14 30.26
CA HIS A 483 -13.56 8.79 30.25
C HIS A 483 -14.61 8.03 29.42
#